data_AF-A0A929E2Z8-F1
#
_entry.id   AF-A0A929E2Z8-F1
#
_cell.length_a   1.000
_cell.length_b   1.000
_cell.length_c   1.000
_cell.angle_alpha   90.00
_cell.angle_beta   90.00
_cell.angle_gamma   90.00
#
_symmetry.space_group_name_H-M   'P 1'
#
loop_
_entity.id
_entity.type
_entity.pdbx_description
1 polymer ?
#
loop_
_entity_poly.entity_id
_entity_poly.type
_entity_poly.pdbx_seq_one_letter_code
_entity_poly.pdbx_strand_id
1 'polypeptide(L)'
;AKVKGLPLTATNIRNNLRAVANPPGEVIMPGEFKKAFDLLRKGKKINYEGAAGSVDFDKNGDVVTPIEVWKFSKGGMVTVRVEHLF
;
A
#
# COMPACT_ATOMS: atom_id res chain seq x y z
N ALA A 1 6.30 14.86 9.79
CA ALA A 1 5.67 13.54 9.95
C ALA A 1 4.22 13.57 10.51
N LYS A 2 3.74 14.67 11.13
CA LYS A 2 2.34 14.76 11.60
C LYS A 2 1.50 15.57 10.62
N VAL A 3 0.39 15.00 10.15
CA VAL A 3 -0.60 15.72 9.30
C VAL A 3 -1.87 16.03 10.08
N LYS A 4 -2.42 15.06 10.81
CA LYS A 4 -3.69 15.20 11.55
C LYS A 4 -3.55 15.71 12.99
N GLY A 5 -2.34 16.05 13.43
CA GLY A 5 -2.09 16.52 14.81
C GLY A 5 -2.32 15.50 15.93
N LEU A 6 -2.75 14.27 15.63
CA LEU A 6 -3.05 13.24 16.60
C LEU A 6 -1.78 12.77 17.37
N PRO A 7 -1.91 12.37 18.66
CA PRO A 7 -0.85 11.69 19.38
C PRO A 7 -0.42 10.39 18.68
N LEU A 8 0.87 10.05 18.74
CA LEU A 8 1.44 8.84 18.13
C LEU A 8 1.20 7.62 19.03
N THR A 9 -0.06 7.21 19.18
CA THR A 9 -0.44 6.00 19.92
C THR A 9 -0.67 4.83 18.96
N ALA A 10 -0.57 3.60 19.46
CA ALA A 10 -0.85 2.40 18.68
C ALA A 10 -2.24 2.45 18.03
N THR A 11 -3.25 2.89 18.79
CA THR A 11 -4.63 3.07 18.31
C THR A 11 -4.72 4.05 17.15
N ASN A 12 -4.07 5.22 17.26
CA ASN A 12 -4.12 6.23 16.20
C ASN A 12 -3.39 5.79 14.93
N ILE A 13 -2.26 5.09 15.07
CA ILE A 13 -1.53 4.52 13.94
C ILE A 13 -2.40 3.46 13.24
N ARG A 14 -2.91 2.47 13.98
CA ARG A 14 -3.79 1.41 13.46
C ARG A 14 -4.99 1.98 12.71
N ASN A 15 -5.68 2.97 13.30
CA ASN A 15 -6.89 3.54 12.73
C ASN A 15 -6.62 4.35 11.44
N ASN A 16 -5.38 4.76 11.17
CA ASN A 16 -5.04 5.52 9.95
C ASN A 16 -4.34 4.67 8.89
N LEU A 17 -3.98 3.42 9.16
CA LEU A 17 -3.23 2.57 8.23
C LEU A 17 -3.99 2.40 6.90
N ARG A 18 -5.25 1.96 6.96
CA ARG A 18 -6.13 1.82 5.78
C ARG A 18 -6.44 3.15 5.08
N ALA A 19 -6.32 4.28 5.78
CA ALA A 19 -6.60 5.58 5.17
C ALA A 19 -5.48 6.07 4.25
N VAL A 20 -4.29 5.46 4.32
CA VAL A 20 -3.10 5.86 3.56
C VAL A 20 -2.50 4.72 2.72
N ALA A 21 -3.01 3.50 2.85
CA ALA A 21 -2.53 2.29 2.17
C ALA A 21 -3.71 1.44 1.65
N ASN A 22 -4.77 2.12 1.20
CA ASN A 22 -5.84 1.55 0.38
C ASN A 22 -6.28 2.57 -0.67
N PRO A 23 -6.87 2.13 -1.80
CA PRO A 23 -7.60 3.00 -2.69
C PRO A 23 -8.87 3.58 -2.04
N PRO A 24 -9.38 4.73 -2.51
CA PRO A 24 -8.82 5.55 -3.59
C PRO A 24 -7.76 6.54 -3.07
N GLY A 25 -6.80 6.90 -3.92
CA GLY A 25 -5.79 7.91 -3.60
C GLY A 25 -4.70 7.98 -4.67
N GLU A 26 -3.87 9.01 -4.60
CA GLU A 26 -2.66 9.06 -5.43
C GLU A 26 -1.65 8.02 -4.94
N VAL A 27 -1.14 7.17 -5.85
CA VAL A 27 -0.16 6.14 -5.51
C VAL A 27 1.15 6.81 -5.08
N ILE A 28 1.68 6.35 -3.94
CA ILE A 28 2.95 6.78 -3.36
C ILE A 28 3.87 5.57 -3.25
N MET A 29 5.02 5.65 -3.91
CA MET A 29 6.02 4.60 -3.92
C MET A 29 7.08 4.81 -2.82
N PRO A 30 7.92 3.80 -2.52
CA PRO A 30 9.05 3.99 -1.63
C PRO A 30 9.95 5.15 -2.08
N GLY A 31 10.30 6.03 -1.14
CA GLY A 31 11.07 7.25 -1.42
C GLY A 31 10.23 8.52 -1.65
N GLU A 32 8.91 8.38 -1.86
CA GLU A 32 8.02 9.53 -2.13
C GLU A 32 7.34 10.13 -0.88
N PHE A 33 7.87 9.87 0.33
CA PHE A 33 7.23 10.34 1.58
C PHE A 33 7.04 11.86 1.65
N LYS A 34 7.95 12.65 1.07
CA LYS A 34 7.78 14.11 1.00
C LYS A 34 6.50 14.48 0.26
N LYS A 35 6.30 13.90 -0.94
CA LYS A 35 5.09 14.06 -1.75
C LYS A 35 3.85 13.59 -0.99
N ALA A 36 3.92 12.44 -0.32
CA ALA A 36 2.84 11.90 0.50
C ALA A 36 2.40 12.90 1.59
N PHE A 37 3.34 13.42 2.38
CA PHE A 37 3.03 14.40 3.41
C PHE A 37 2.47 15.71 2.85
N ASP A 38 2.94 16.16 1.69
CA ASP A 38 2.43 17.38 1.05
C ASP A 38 1.00 17.21 0.54
N LEU A 39 0.66 16.05 -0.03
CA LEU A 39 -0.70 15.73 -0.45
C LEU A 39 -1.65 15.60 0.75
N LEU A 40 -1.22 14.89 1.80
CA LEU A 40 -2.00 14.72 3.01
C LEU A 40 -2.28 16.06 3.71
N ARG A 41 -1.32 16.99 3.76
CA ARG A 41 -1.53 18.36 4.29
C ARG A 41 -2.56 19.16 3.49
N LYS A 42 -2.68 18.88 2.19
CA LYS A 42 -3.71 19.47 1.31
C LYS A 42 -5.06 18.74 1.41
N GLY A 43 -5.21 17.78 2.31
CA GLY A 43 -6.42 16.98 2.47
C GLY A 43 -6.66 15.96 1.37
N LYS A 44 -5.66 15.70 0.51
CA LYS A 44 -5.77 14.68 -0.55
C LYS A 44 -5.55 13.28 0.01
N LYS A 45 -6.25 12.30 -0.58
CA LYS A 45 -6.05 10.88 -0.28
C LYS A 45 -4.81 10.35 -1.00
N ILE A 46 -4.13 9.41 -0.37
CA ILE A 46 -2.98 8.70 -0.94
C ILE A 46 -3.20 7.19 -0.81
N ASN A 47 -2.55 6.43 -1.68
CA ASN A 47 -2.40 4.99 -1.55
C ASN A 47 -0.91 4.64 -1.57
N TYR A 48 -0.33 4.31 -0.42
CA TYR A 48 1.06 3.88 -0.37
C TYR A 48 1.18 2.44 -0.84
N GLU A 49 2.00 2.21 -1.86
CA GLU A 49 2.35 0.88 -2.36
C GLU A 49 3.83 0.61 -2.11
N GLY A 50 4.12 -0.58 -1.56
CA GLY A 50 5.47 -0.98 -1.20
C GLY A 50 6.22 -1.63 -2.37
N ALA A 51 7.38 -2.21 -2.06
CA ALA A 51 8.15 -2.98 -3.05
C ALA A 51 7.38 -4.21 -3.59
N ALA A 52 6.47 -4.76 -2.79
CA ALA A 52 5.62 -5.88 -3.17
C ALA A 52 4.39 -5.47 -4.00
N GLY A 53 4.23 -4.18 -4.32
CA GLY A 53 3.03 -3.62 -4.95
C GLY A 53 1.91 -3.35 -3.94
N SER A 54 0.66 -3.44 -4.41
CA SER A 54 -0.53 -3.21 -3.58
C SER A 54 -0.72 -4.32 -2.54
N VAL A 55 -1.01 -3.88 -1.31
CA VAL A 55 -1.30 -4.70 -0.14
C VAL A 55 -2.54 -4.09 0.53
N ASP A 56 -3.64 -4.07 -0.22
CA ASP A 56 -4.89 -3.44 0.20
C ASP A 56 -5.56 -4.27 1.30
N PHE A 57 -6.37 -3.61 2.13
CA PHE A 57 -7.19 -4.27 3.13
C PHE A 57 -8.66 -4.34 2.69
N ASP A 58 -9.28 -5.51 2.80
CA ASP A 58 -10.71 -5.65 2.59
C ASP A 58 -11.52 -5.04 3.77
N LYS A 59 -12.85 -5.26 3.79
CA LYS A 59 -13.72 -4.75 4.86
C LYS A 59 -13.39 -5.40 6.22
N ASN A 60 -12.97 -6.66 6.23
CA ASN A 60 -12.66 -7.43 7.44
C ASN A 60 -11.24 -7.12 7.96
N GLY A 61 -10.35 -6.61 7.09
CA GLY A 61 -8.94 -6.39 7.38
C GLY A 61 -8.01 -7.47 6.85
N ASP A 62 -8.53 -8.34 6.00
CA ASP A 62 -7.71 -9.30 5.28
C ASP A 62 -6.94 -8.56 4.17
N VAL A 63 -5.72 -9.01 3.94
CA VAL A 63 -4.85 -8.45 2.90
C VAL A 63 -5.27 -9.01 1.55
N VAL A 64 -5.53 -8.12 0.60
CA VAL A 64 -5.82 -8.41 -0.80
C VAL A 64 -4.60 -8.00 -1.61
N THR A 65 -3.92 -8.98 -2.18
CA THR A 65 -2.69 -8.77 -2.94
C THR A 65 -2.60 -9.80 -4.06
N PRO A 66 -2.04 -9.46 -5.23
CA PRO A 66 -1.83 -10.44 -6.28
C PRO A 66 -0.80 -11.50 -5.87
N ILE A 67 -0.99 -12.72 -6.36
CA ILE A 67 -0.03 -13.82 -6.24
C ILE A 67 0.65 -14.02 -7.59
N GLU A 68 1.97 -13.98 -7.61
CA GLU A 68 2.75 -14.34 -8.80
C GLU A 68 3.20 -15.80 -8.73
N VAL A 69 2.75 -16.60 -9.71
CA VAL A 69 3.22 -17.96 -9.90
C VAL A 69 4.33 -17.95 -10.95
N TRP A 70 5.53 -18.37 -10.55
CA TRP A 70 6.70 -18.41 -11.42
C TRP A 70 7.34 -19.81 -11.42
N LYS A 71 8.19 -20.07 -12.42
CA LYS A 71 8.97 -21.31 -12.51
C LYS A 71 10.38 -21.02 -13.02
N PHE A 72 11.31 -21.92 -12.73
CA PHE A 72 12.62 -21.91 -13.39
C PHE A 72 12.51 -22.49 -14.81
N SER A 73 13.10 -21.79 -15.79
CA SER A 73 13.24 -22.26 -17.17
C SER A 73 14.51 -21.69 -17.80
N LYS A 74 15.28 -22.55 -18.48
CA LYS A 74 16.50 -22.18 -19.22
C LYS A 74 17.47 -21.27 -18.44
N GLY A 75 17.68 -21.56 -17.14
CA GLY A 75 18.61 -20.81 -16.29
C GLY A 75 18.08 -19.50 -15.71
N GLY A 76 16.79 -19.18 -15.89
CA GLY A 76 16.15 -18.00 -15.28
C GLY A 76 14.79 -18.31 -14.67
N MET A 77 14.21 -17.34 -13.95
CA MET A 77 12.80 -17.38 -13.53
C MET A 77 11.91 -16.81 -14.63
N VAL A 78 10.80 -17.47 -14.90
CA VAL A 78 9.76 -16.97 -15.80
C VAL A 78 8.41 -16.96 -15.08
N THR A 79 7.71 -15.83 -15.16
CA THR A 79 6.33 -15.69 -14.68
C THR A 79 5.42 -16.60 -15.50
N VAL A 80 4.67 -17.47 -14.81
CA VAL A 80 3.65 -18.33 -15.43
C VAL A 80 2.32 -17.60 -15.49
N ARG A 81 1.92 -16.95 -14.38
CA ARG A 81 0.72 -16.13 -14.29
C ARG A 81 0.74 -15.28 -13.02
N VAL A 82 -0.08 -14.23 -13.02
CA VAL A 82 -0.41 -13.42 -11.85
C VAL A 82 -1.90 -13.64 -11.54
N GLU A 83 -2.20 -14.04 -10.31
CA GLU A 83 -3.55 -14.26 -9.82
C GLU A 83 -3.97 -13.08 -8.96
N HIS A 84 -5.11 -12.46 -9.30
CA HIS A 84 -5.74 -11.44 -8.46
C HIS A 84 -6.89 -12.13 -7.72
N LEU A 85 -6.67 -12.45 -6.45
CA LEU A 85 -7.73 -12.97 -5.58
C LEU A 85 -8.57 -11.78 -5.08
N PHE A 86 -9.88 -11.85 -5.26
CA PHE A 86 -10.83 -10.80 -4.87
C PHE A 86 -11.58 -11.17 -3.59
#